data_AF-A0A528N3A5-F1
#
_entry.id   AF-A0A528N3A5-F1
#
_cell.length_a   1.000
_cell.length_b   1.000
_cell.length_c   1.000
_cell.angle_alpha   90.00
_cell.angle_beta   90.00
_cell.angle_gamma   90.00
#
_symmetry.space_group_name_H-M   'P 1'
#
loop_
_entity.id
_entity.type
_entity.pdbx_description
1 polymer ?
#
loop_
_entity_poly.entity_id
_entity_poly.type
_entity_poly.pdbx_seq_one_letter_code
_entity_poly.pdbx_strand_id
1 'polypeptide(L)'
;AKMPTIAAMAYKYHIGQPFIYPKNELNFAANFLHMCFAVPCEEYKINPVLARAMERIFILHADHEQNASTSTVRLAGSSGANPFA
;
A
#
# COMPACT_ATOMS: atom_id res chain seq x y z
N ALA A 1 2.96 7.19 -5.47
CA ALA A 1 2.96 7.24 -3.99
C ALA A 1 1.59 7.08 -3.31
N LYS A 2 0.45 7.19 -4.01
CA LYS A 2 -0.89 7.21 -3.35
C LYS A 2 -1.52 5.85 -3.06
N MET A 3 -1.09 4.78 -3.75
CA MET A 3 -1.68 3.43 -3.62
C MET A 3 -1.69 2.87 -2.18
N PRO A 4 -0.59 2.94 -1.39
CA PRO A 4 -0.60 2.43 -0.02
C PRO A 4 -1.60 3.17 0.88
N THR A 5 -1.75 4.48 0.67
CA THR A 5 -2.71 5.30 1.43
C THR A 5 -4.14 4.91 1.11
N ILE A 6 -4.47 4.69 -0.17
CA ILE A 6 -5.81 4.23 -0.58
C ILE A 6 -6.11 2.85 0.02
N ALA A 7 -5.16 1.91 -0.05
CA ALA A 7 -5.31 0.58 0.51
C ALA A 7 -5.52 0.60 2.04
N ALA A 8 -4.73 1.40 2.75
CA ALA A 8 -4.88 1.57 4.19
C ALA A 8 -6.22 2.23 4.58
N MET A 9 -6.67 3.23 3.81
CA MET A 9 -7.98 3.86 4.00
C MET A 9 -9.12 2.85 3.77
N ALA A 10 -9.04 2.02 2.73
CA ALA A 10 -10.03 0.97 2.50
C ALA A 10 -10.10 -0.03 3.67
N TYR A 11 -8.94 -0.44 4.20
CA TYR A 11 -8.88 -1.30 5.39
C TYR A 11 -9.50 -0.62 6.61
N LYS A 12 -9.11 0.63 6.92
CA LYS A 12 -9.66 1.41 8.05
C LYS A 12 -11.18 1.59 7.94
N TYR A 13 -11.66 1.90 6.73
CA TYR A 13 -13.09 2.03 6.45
C TYR A 13 -13.84 0.73 6.74
N HIS A 14 -13.30 -0.40 6.27
CA HIS A 14 -13.90 -1.72 6.48
C HIS A 14 -14.06 -2.09 7.96
N ILE A 15 -13.10 -1.72 8.81
CA ILE A 15 -13.14 -2.00 10.25
C ILE A 15 -13.75 -0.87 11.10
N GLY A 16 -14.32 0.18 10.46
CA GLY A 16 -14.98 1.29 11.15
C GLY A 16 -14.03 2.21 11.95
N GLN A 17 -12.75 2.25 11.59
CA GLN A 17 -11.75 3.08 12.26
C GLN A 17 -11.44 4.36 11.44
N PRO A 18 -11.02 5.45 12.10
CA PRO A 18 -10.63 6.68 11.41
C PRO A 18 -9.40 6.48 10.52
N PHE A 19 -9.31 7.28 9.47
CA PHE A 19 -8.16 7.28 8.57
C PHE A 19 -6.92 7.87 9.24
N ILE A 20 -5.78 7.26 8.96
CA ILE A 20 -4.47 7.67 9.48
C ILE A 20 -3.67 8.29 8.34
N TYR A 21 -3.13 9.49 8.57
CA TYR A 21 -2.29 10.18 7.60
C TYR A 21 -0.89 9.56 7.48
N PRO A 22 -0.25 9.64 6.31
CA PRO A 22 1.13 9.22 6.15
C PRO A 22 2.10 10.12 6.92
N LYS A 23 3.21 9.55 7.37
CA LYS A 23 4.32 10.28 8.01
C LYS A 23 5.56 10.27 7.11
N ASN A 24 6.13 11.44 6.86
CA ASN A 24 7.30 11.60 5.97
C ASN A 24 8.60 11.02 6.55
N GLU A 25 8.69 10.88 7.87
CA GLU A 25 9.85 10.30 8.57
C GLU A 25 9.92 8.77 8.45
N LEU A 26 8.82 8.12 8.02
CA LEU A 26 8.72 6.68 7.90
C LEU A 26 9.04 6.23 6.47
N ASN A 27 9.75 5.10 6.34
CA ASN A 27 9.95 4.45 5.04
C ASN A 27 8.64 3.85 4.49
N PHE A 28 8.66 3.41 3.23
CA PHE A 28 7.45 2.97 2.51
C PHE A 28 6.66 1.89 3.27
N ALA A 29 7.32 0.82 3.71
CA ALA A 29 6.68 -0.30 4.39
C ALA A 29 6.21 0.07 5.82
N ALA A 30 7.05 0.78 6.59
CA ALA A 30 6.70 1.24 7.94
C ALA A 30 5.51 2.21 7.90
N ASN A 31 5.49 3.12 6.94
CA ASN A 31 4.40 4.07 6.77
C ASN A 31 3.08 3.37 6.39
N PHE A 32 3.14 2.33 5.55
CA PHE A 32 1.97 1.52 5.24
C PHE A 32 1.41 0.81 6.49
N LEU A 33 2.28 0.16 7.28
CA LEU A 33 1.87 -0.48 8.54
C LEU A 33 1.29 0.54 9.54
N HIS A 34 1.90 1.72 9.65
CA HIS A 34 1.38 2.81 10.46
C HIS A 34 -0.03 3.21 10.04
N MET A 35 -0.27 3.44 8.74
CA MET A 35 -1.59 3.83 8.25
C MET A 35 -2.65 2.74 8.45
N CYS A 36 -2.28 1.46 8.35
CA CYS A 36 -3.21 0.35 8.57
C CYS A 36 -3.57 0.15 10.05
N PHE A 37 -2.60 0.24 10.96
CA PHE A 37 -2.76 -0.29 12.31
C PHE A 37 -2.73 0.75 13.44
N ALA A 38 -2.26 1.97 13.19
CA ALA A 38 -2.31 3.02 14.22
C ALA A 38 -3.76 3.42 14.53
N VAL A 39 -4.01 3.83 15.77
CA VAL A 39 -5.29 4.40 16.20
C VAL A 39 -5.03 5.73 16.91
N PRO A 40 -5.98 6.68 16.95
CA PRO A 40 -5.76 7.97 17.60
C PRO A 40 -5.55 7.90 19.12
N CYS A 41 -5.92 6.79 19.74
CA CYS A 41 -5.93 6.63 21.20
C CYS A 41 -4.54 6.29 21.78
N GLU A 42 -3.57 5.89 20.97
CA GLU A 42 -2.24 5.52 21.44
C GLU A 42 -1.17 5.73 20.37
N GLU A 43 0.09 5.83 20.81
CA GLU A 43 1.22 5.91 19.90
C GLU A 43 1.51 4.53 19.28
N TYR A 44 1.39 4.45 17.96
CA TYR A 44 1.74 3.23 17.23
C TYR A 44 3.26 3.08 17.08
N LYS A 45 3.84 2.12 17.81
CA LYS A 45 5.25 1.76 17.73
C LYS A 45 5.46 0.69 16.66
N ILE A 46 6.12 1.07 15.58
CA ILE A 46 6.39 0.16 14.45
C ILE A 46 7.45 -0.87 14.88
N ASN A 47 7.11 -2.16 14.74
CA ASN A 47 8.07 -3.22 14.96
C ASN A 47 9.02 -3.34 13.75
N PRO A 48 10.35 -3.17 13.91
CA PRO A 48 11.30 -3.23 12.81
C PRO A 48 11.38 -4.60 12.13
N VAL A 49 10.99 -5.69 12.81
CA VAL A 49 10.89 -7.02 12.21
C VAL A 49 9.73 -7.06 11.23
N LEU A 50 8.56 -6.53 11.62
CA LEU A 50 7.37 -6.49 10.77
C LEU A 50 7.55 -5.55 9.58
N ALA A 51 8.18 -4.39 9.78
CA ALA A 51 8.48 -3.45 8.69
C ALA A 51 9.38 -4.10 7.63
N ARG A 52 10.45 -4.80 8.04
CA ARG A 52 11.33 -5.53 7.12
C ARG A 52 10.64 -6.71 6.44
N ALA A 53 9.76 -7.42 7.15
CA ALA A 53 8.97 -8.49 6.55
C ALA A 53 8.04 -7.94 5.45
N MET A 54 7.33 -6.84 5.74
CA MET A 54 6.45 -6.18 4.78
C MET A 54 7.21 -5.66 3.55
N GLU A 55 8.38 -5.05 3.77
CA GLU A 55 9.25 -4.62 2.67
C GLU A 55 9.63 -5.77 1.74
N ARG A 56 9.99 -6.94 2.29
CA ARG A 56 10.27 -8.13 1.47
C ARG A 56 9.04 -8.64 0.73
N ILE A 57 7.86 -8.62 1.36
CA ILE A 57 6.61 -9.00 0.69
C ILE A 57 6.42 -8.11 -0.54
N PHE A 58 6.56 -6.79 -0.41
CA PHE A 58 6.43 -5.89 -1.56
C PHE A 58 7.47 -6.14 -2.64
N ILE A 59 8.74 -6.32 -2.27
CA ILE A 59 9.80 -6.59 -3.25
C ILE A 59 9.51 -7.87 -4.04
N LEU A 60 9.10 -8.94 -3.34
CA LEU A 60 8.82 -10.24 -3.97
C LEU A 60 7.58 -10.24 -4.87
N HIS A 61 6.66 -9.28 -4.68
CA HIS A 61 5.45 -9.14 -5.49
C HIS A 61 5.50 -7.93 -6.43
N ALA A 62 6.68 -7.29 -6.58
CA ALA A 62 6.80 -6.04 -7.31
C ALA A 62 6.46 -6.20 -8.80
N ASP A 63 6.87 -7.31 -9.40
CA ASP A 63 6.53 -7.66 -10.77
C ASP A 63 6.61 -9.18 -10.96
N HIS A 64 5.88 -9.68 -11.95
CA HIS A 64 5.93 -11.08 -12.36
C HIS A 64 5.73 -11.21 -13.87
N GLU A 65 6.50 -10.40 -14.62
CA GLU A 65 6.59 -10.39 -16.08
C GLU A 65 5.21 -10.36 -16.78
N GLN A 66 4.99 -11.23 -17.78
CA GLN A 66 3.75 -11.29 -18.55
C GLN A 66 2.76 -12.24 -17.90
N ASN A 67 2.17 -11.80 -16.79
CA ASN A 67 1.01 -12.43 -16.18
C ASN A 67 -0.30 -11.77 -16.65
N ALA A 68 -1.43 -12.35 -16.26
CA ALA A 68 -2.75 -11.89 -16.69
C ALA A 68 -3.03 -10.40 -16.39
N SER A 69 -2.65 -9.89 -15.20
CA SER A 69 -2.89 -8.49 -14.85
C SER A 69 -1.95 -7.55 -15.62
N THR A 70 -0.66 -7.87 -15.71
CA THR A 70 0.31 -7.08 -16.50
C THR A 70 -0.10 -7.02 -17.97
N SER A 71 -0.52 -8.13 -18.58
CA SER A 71 -0.97 -8.16 -19.97
C SER A 71 -2.28 -7.38 -20.17
N THR A 72 -3.21 -7.44 -19.21
CA THR A 72 -4.46 -6.65 -19.25
C THR A 72 -4.15 -5.15 -19.26
N VAL A 73 -3.24 -4.69 -18.37
CA VAL A 73 -2.81 -3.27 -18.35
C VAL A 73 -2.22 -2.86 -19.69
N ARG A 74 -1.36 -3.70 -20.30
CA ARG A 74 -0.78 -3.40 -21.62
C ARG A 74 -1.83 -3.34 -22.73
N LEU A 75 -2.80 -4.26 -22.70
CA LEU A 75 -3.86 -4.30 -23.70
C LEU A 75 -4.76 -3.06 -23.60
N ALA A 76 -5.20 -2.69 -22.40
CA ALA A 76 -5.97 -1.47 -22.17
C ALA A 76 -5.18 -0.20 -22.56
N GLY A 77 -3.89 -0.17 -22.24
CA GLY A 77 -3.01 0.93 -22.65
C GLY A 77 -2.89 1.08 -24.17
N SER A 78 -2.97 -0.01 -24.94
CA SER A 78 -2.84 0.04 -26.40
C SER A 78 -3.97 0.79 -27.11
N SER A 79 -5.16 0.88 -26.49
CA SER A 79 -6.27 1.69 -26.99
C SER A 79 -6.23 3.14 -26.52
N GLY A 80 -5.15 3.57 -25.86
CA GLY A 80 -4.99 4.93 -25.36
C GLY A 80 -5.74 5.23 -24.05
N ALA A 81 -6.09 4.19 -23.26
CA ALA A 81 -6.64 4.40 -21.93
C ALA A 81 -5.63 5.15 -21.04
N ASN A 82 -6.13 6.01 -20.15
CA ASN A 82 -5.26 6.74 -19.24
C ASN A 82 -4.66 5.79 -18.19
N PRO A 83 -3.47 6.07 -17.62
CA PRO A 83 -2.78 5.12 -16.73
C PRO A 83 -3.48 4.78 -15.39
N PHE A 84 -4.54 5.51 -15.02
CA PHE A 84 -5.31 5.24 -13.80
C PHE A 84 -6.57 4.39 -14.05
N ALA A 85 -6.99 4.26 -15.31
CA ALA A 85 -8.13 3.44 -15.74
C ALA A 85 -7.67 2.04 -16.12
#